data_AF-A0A9E5K5L1-F1
#
_entry.id   AF-A0A9E5K5L1-F1
#
_cell.length_a   1.000
_cell.length_b   1.000
_cell.length_c   1.000
_cell.angle_alpha   90.00
_cell.angle_beta   90.00
_cell.angle_gamma   90.00
#
_symmetry.space_group_name_H-M   'P 1'
#
loop_
_entity.id
_entity.type
_entity.pdbx_description
1 polymer ?
#
loop_
_entity_poly.entity_id
_entity_poly.type
_entity_poly.pdbx_seq_one_letter_code
_entity_poly.pdbx_strand_id
1 'polypeptide(L)'
;MISEKKKEYWVARHLTGDAGDNEIEKFLEVHGDLVERVVELMPRGMSSIGAAVAKCAIKYDRERAISFLRNSKDGIFEGKDDPVYHFYMWLHGLKGPKRKRQDVSTHEVALYACKQYCLGKKVKRLDRVKDIFKWAEGWTVS
;
A
#
# COMPACT_ATOMS: atom_id res chain seq x y z
N MET A 1 -2.30 -6.90 -22.50
CA MET A 1 -1.32 -6.53 -21.45
C MET A 1 -1.65 -5.11 -21.01
N ILE A 2 -1.86 -4.84 -19.71
CA ILE A 2 -2.06 -3.46 -19.22
C ILE A 2 -0.66 -2.80 -19.16
N SER A 3 -0.48 -1.63 -19.80
CA SER A 3 0.78 -0.88 -19.77
C SER A 3 1.14 -0.42 -18.35
N GLU A 4 2.42 -0.26 -18.05
CA GLU A 4 2.90 0.18 -16.72
C GLU A 4 2.39 1.56 -16.33
N LYS A 5 2.41 2.52 -17.27
CA LYS A 5 1.76 3.83 -17.13
C LYS A 5 0.31 3.75 -16.67
N LYS A 6 -0.44 2.75 -17.14
CA LYS A 6 -1.83 2.55 -16.72
C LYS A 6 -1.91 2.07 -15.27
N LYS A 7 -0.95 1.27 -14.79
CA LYS A 7 -0.89 0.83 -13.38
C LYS A 7 -0.50 1.97 -12.45
N GLU A 8 0.50 2.77 -12.83
CA GLU A 8 0.91 3.98 -12.10
C GLU A 8 -0.27 4.93 -11.93
N TYR A 9 -0.98 5.22 -13.01
CA TYR A 9 -2.18 6.04 -12.98
C TYR A 9 -3.25 5.46 -12.05
N TRP A 10 -3.50 4.14 -12.06
CA TRP A 10 -4.47 3.53 -11.14
C TRP A 10 -4.04 3.60 -9.68
N VAL A 11 -2.75 3.46 -9.38
CA VAL A 11 -2.23 3.64 -8.02
C VAL A 11 -2.39 5.11 -7.61
N ALA A 12 -1.99 6.05 -8.45
CA ALA A 12 -2.14 7.48 -8.20
C ALA A 12 -3.61 7.91 -8.04
N ARG A 13 -4.53 7.33 -8.82
CA ARG A 13 -5.97 7.53 -8.66
C ARG A 13 -6.49 6.99 -7.32
N HIS A 14 -6.06 5.79 -6.91
CA HIS A 14 -6.40 5.26 -5.59
C HIS A 14 -5.79 6.06 -4.44
N LEU A 15 -4.64 6.70 -4.67
CA LEU A 15 -4.05 7.62 -3.74
C LEU A 15 -4.95 8.85 -3.63
N THR A 16 -5.17 9.56 -4.72
CA THR A 16 -5.79 10.88 -4.77
C THR A 16 -7.32 10.89 -4.65
N GLY A 17 -7.99 9.75 -4.78
CA GLY A 17 -9.44 9.63 -4.57
C GLY A 17 -10.24 10.19 -5.75
N ASP A 18 -11.03 11.22 -5.51
CA ASP A 18 -11.91 11.86 -6.50
C ASP A 18 -11.21 12.97 -7.31
N ALA A 19 -9.88 13.07 -7.22
CA ALA A 19 -9.09 14.06 -7.94
C ALA A 19 -9.23 13.94 -9.47
N GLY A 20 -9.17 15.08 -10.15
CA GLY A 20 -9.18 15.15 -11.61
C GLY A 20 -7.85 14.70 -12.24
N ASP A 21 -7.85 14.43 -13.54
CA ASP A 21 -6.66 13.93 -14.26
C ASP A 21 -5.44 14.86 -14.11
N ASN A 22 -5.65 16.18 -14.18
CA ASN A 22 -4.57 17.17 -14.00
C ASN A 22 -3.93 17.13 -12.60
N GLU A 23 -4.69 16.79 -11.56
CA GLU A 23 -4.17 16.67 -10.19
C GLU A 23 -3.40 15.37 -10.03
N ILE A 24 -3.83 14.31 -10.70
CA ILE A 24 -3.10 13.03 -10.77
C ILE A 24 -1.77 13.20 -11.50
N GLU A 25 -1.73 13.96 -12.59
CA GLU A 25 -0.49 14.25 -13.31
C GLU A 25 0.51 15.01 -12.44
N LYS A 26 0.08 16.09 -11.77
CA LYS A 26 0.92 16.83 -10.81
C LYS A 26 1.41 15.94 -9.66
N PHE A 27 0.55 15.06 -9.16
CA PHE A 27 0.95 14.07 -8.15
C PHE A 27 2.07 13.17 -8.66
N LEU A 28 1.96 12.69 -9.91
CA LEU A 28 2.97 11.85 -10.55
C LEU A 28 4.27 12.62 -10.87
N GLU A 29 4.22 13.93 -11.10
CA GLU A 29 5.43 14.75 -11.22
C GLU A 29 6.24 14.77 -9.91
N VAL A 30 5.57 14.84 -8.76
CA VAL A 30 6.21 14.90 -7.44
C VAL A 30 6.58 13.52 -6.89
N HIS A 31 5.75 12.50 -7.15
CA HIS A 31 5.84 11.18 -6.53
C HIS A 31 5.96 10.02 -7.54
N GLY A 32 6.18 10.31 -8.82
CA GLY A 32 6.22 9.29 -9.88
C GLY A 32 7.26 8.21 -9.61
N ASP A 33 8.45 8.60 -9.14
CA ASP A 33 9.54 7.69 -8.79
C ASP A 33 9.16 6.69 -7.67
N LEU A 34 8.38 7.14 -6.70
CA LEU A 34 7.82 6.29 -5.65
C LEU A 34 6.73 5.37 -6.22
N VAL A 35 5.81 5.91 -7.02
CA VAL A 35 4.71 5.15 -7.61
C VAL A 35 5.26 4.04 -8.52
N GLU A 36 6.26 4.33 -9.33
CA GLU A 36 6.96 3.37 -10.19
C GLU A 36 7.54 2.22 -9.36
N ARG A 37 8.38 2.52 -8.34
CA ARG A 37 8.96 1.50 -7.45
C ARG A 37 7.90 0.64 -6.76
N VAL A 38 6.77 1.25 -6.37
CA VAL A 38 5.65 0.51 -5.77
C VAL A 38 4.99 -0.41 -6.79
N VAL A 39 4.78 0.05 -8.02
CA VAL A 39 4.16 -0.73 -9.11
C VAL A 39 5.01 -1.94 -9.49
N GLU A 40 6.34 -1.82 -9.48
CA GLU A 40 7.27 -2.93 -9.74
C GLU A 40 7.21 -4.04 -8.67
N LEU A 41 6.98 -3.65 -7.42
CA LEU A 41 7.04 -4.53 -6.27
C LEU A 41 5.67 -5.07 -5.85
N MET A 42 4.57 -4.41 -6.22
CA MET A 42 3.23 -4.82 -5.79
C MET A 42 2.75 -6.13 -6.45
N PRO A 43 1.89 -6.91 -5.76
CA PRO A 43 1.21 -8.04 -6.39
C PRO A 43 0.37 -7.59 -7.60
N ARG A 44 0.38 -8.39 -8.67
CA ARG A 44 -0.34 -8.06 -9.92
C ARG A 44 -1.82 -7.81 -9.66
N GLY A 45 -2.32 -6.68 -10.15
CA GLY A 45 -3.74 -6.31 -10.08
C GLY A 45 -4.20 -5.78 -8.71
N MET A 46 -3.29 -5.52 -7.77
CA MET A 46 -3.64 -5.06 -6.42
C MET A 46 -3.22 -3.60 -6.18
N SER A 47 -3.72 -2.67 -7.01
CA SER A 47 -3.44 -1.23 -6.92
C SER A 47 -3.78 -0.62 -5.56
N SER A 48 -4.77 -1.19 -4.85
CA SER A 48 -5.13 -0.77 -3.49
C SER A 48 -4.04 -1.03 -2.45
N ILE A 49 -3.24 -2.09 -2.62
CA ILE A 49 -2.03 -2.38 -1.82
C ILE A 49 -0.95 -1.37 -2.17
N GLY A 50 -0.72 -1.15 -3.47
CA GLY A 50 0.25 -0.17 -3.94
C GLY A 50 -0.03 1.22 -3.36
N ALA A 51 -1.28 1.66 -3.43
CA ALA A 51 -1.71 2.92 -2.83
C ALA A 51 -1.49 2.94 -1.31
N ALA A 52 -1.84 1.88 -0.57
CA ALA A 52 -1.62 1.84 0.87
C ALA A 52 -0.13 1.99 1.25
N VAL A 53 0.75 1.32 0.51
CA VAL A 53 2.21 1.39 0.74
C VAL A 53 2.79 2.73 0.32
N ALA A 54 2.37 3.28 -0.82
CA ALA A 54 2.78 4.63 -1.23
C ALA A 54 2.34 5.69 -0.19
N LYS A 55 1.15 5.57 0.41
CA LYS A 55 0.75 6.44 1.54
C LYS A 55 1.68 6.32 2.73
N CYS A 56 2.04 5.09 3.12
CA CYS A 56 2.98 4.89 4.22
C CYS A 56 4.37 5.43 3.91
N ALA A 57 4.83 5.31 2.66
CA ALA A 57 6.11 5.85 2.21
C ALA A 57 6.15 7.38 2.30
N ILE A 58 5.06 8.05 1.92
CA ILE A 58 4.94 9.51 2.00
C ILE A 58 4.83 10.00 3.46
N LYS A 59 4.05 9.30 4.30
CA LYS A 59 3.70 9.77 5.65
C LYS A 59 4.67 9.35 6.75
N TYR A 60 5.31 8.19 6.62
CA TYR A 60 6.16 7.64 7.67
C TYR A 60 7.60 7.53 7.19
N ASP A 61 7.92 6.47 6.47
CA ASP A 61 9.29 6.17 6.05
C ASP A 61 9.26 5.49 4.69
N ARG A 62 9.86 6.15 3.70
CA ARG A 62 9.87 5.71 2.31
C ARG A 62 10.57 4.36 2.14
N GLU A 63 11.78 4.22 2.67
CA GLU A 63 12.58 3.02 2.44
C GLU A 63 12.04 1.83 3.22
N ARG A 64 11.50 2.03 4.43
CA ARG A 64 10.81 0.97 5.16
C ARG A 64 9.52 0.54 4.48
N ALA A 65 8.73 1.46 3.94
CA ALA A 65 7.51 1.11 3.21
C ALA A 65 7.81 0.32 1.92
N ILE A 66 8.85 0.70 1.17
CA ILE A 66 9.31 -0.08 0.00
C ILE A 66 9.85 -1.44 0.43
N SER A 67 10.62 -1.49 1.51
CA SER A 67 11.15 -2.75 2.07
C SER A 67 10.03 -3.67 2.56
N PHE A 68 8.96 -3.13 3.14
CA PHE A 68 7.77 -3.91 3.48
C PHE A 68 7.19 -4.64 2.27
N LEU A 69 7.03 -3.94 1.14
CA LEU A 69 6.46 -4.53 -0.07
C LEU A 69 7.38 -5.60 -0.67
N ARG A 70 8.69 -5.32 -0.72
CA ARG A 70 9.73 -6.26 -1.16
C ARG A 70 9.79 -7.51 -0.29
N ASN A 71 9.89 -7.34 1.02
CA ASN A 71 9.95 -8.43 1.98
C ASN A 71 8.66 -9.27 1.94
N SER A 72 7.51 -8.64 1.73
CA SER A 72 6.25 -9.36 1.51
C SER A 72 6.26 -10.16 0.21
N LYS A 73 6.82 -9.63 -0.88
CA LYS A 73 6.94 -10.34 -2.16
C LYS A 73 7.90 -11.54 -2.06
N ASP A 74 9.00 -11.37 -1.34
CA ASP A 74 10.08 -12.35 -1.24
C ASP A 74 9.91 -13.31 -0.05
N GLY A 75 8.90 -13.11 0.79
CA GLY A 75 8.64 -13.95 1.96
C GLY A 75 9.72 -13.83 3.05
N ILE A 76 10.29 -12.63 3.23
CA ILE A 76 11.33 -12.34 4.23
C ILE A 76 10.68 -11.70 5.46
N PHE A 77 10.85 -12.29 6.65
CA PHE A 77 10.24 -11.78 7.89
C PHE A 77 11.06 -12.11 9.15
N GLU A 78 11.01 -11.21 10.13
CA GLU A 78 11.68 -11.28 11.43
C GLU A 78 10.81 -11.99 12.48
N GLY A 79 10.39 -13.22 12.15
CA GLY A 79 9.60 -14.06 13.04
C GLY A 79 8.08 -13.87 12.92
N LYS A 80 7.34 -14.50 13.83
CA LYS A 80 5.87 -14.65 13.72
C LYS A 80 5.06 -13.41 14.09
N ASP A 81 5.67 -12.45 14.78
CA ASP A 81 5.01 -11.19 15.15
C ASP A 81 5.37 -10.04 14.18
N ASP A 82 6.06 -10.35 13.07
CA ASP A 82 6.40 -9.37 12.04
C ASP A 82 5.14 -8.98 11.24
N PRO A 83 4.83 -7.68 11.07
CA PRO A 83 3.78 -7.24 10.17
C PRO A 83 3.86 -7.82 8.75
N VAL A 84 5.06 -8.01 8.20
CA VAL A 84 5.30 -8.64 6.89
C VAL A 84 4.84 -10.08 6.89
N TYR A 85 5.18 -10.87 7.92
CA TYR A 85 4.74 -12.27 8.05
C TYR A 85 3.21 -12.36 8.01
N HIS A 86 2.54 -11.53 8.80
CA HIS A 86 1.09 -11.53 8.87
C HIS A 86 0.45 -11.08 7.55
N PHE A 87 1.00 -10.06 6.89
CA PHE A 87 0.52 -9.59 5.59
C PHE A 87 0.73 -10.63 4.48
N TYR A 88 1.89 -11.27 4.44
CA TYR A 88 2.20 -12.37 3.54
C TYR A 88 1.20 -13.53 3.71
N MET A 89 0.98 -13.98 4.95
CA MET A 89 0.02 -15.04 5.25
C MET A 89 -1.41 -14.66 4.85
N TRP A 90 -1.79 -13.39 5.00
CA TRP A 90 -3.09 -12.86 4.58
C TRP A 90 -3.25 -12.86 3.05
N LEU A 91 -2.23 -12.39 2.31
CA LEU A 91 -2.20 -12.40 0.84
C LEU A 91 -2.32 -13.82 0.28
N HIS A 92 -1.52 -14.74 0.79
CA HIS A 92 -1.45 -16.12 0.32
C HIS A 92 -2.52 -17.04 0.91
N GLY A 93 -3.38 -16.53 1.80
CA GLY A 93 -4.55 -17.24 2.33
C GLY A 93 -4.21 -18.44 3.22
N LEU A 94 -2.99 -18.52 3.76
CA LEU A 94 -2.48 -19.77 4.33
C LEU A 94 -3.06 -20.15 5.70
N LYS A 95 -3.68 -19.27 6.49
CA LYS A 95 -4.38 -19.63 7.76
C LYS A 95 -5.47 -18.62 8.19
N GLY A 96 -6.41 -18.28 7.33
CA GLY A 96 -7.63 -17.56 7.71
C GLY A 96 -8.87 -18.37 7.35
N PRO A 97 -9.96 -18.38 8.14
CA PRO A 97 -11.18 -19.04 7.72
C PRO A 97 -11.59 -18.46 6.36
N LYS A 98 -11.99 -19.32 5.42
CA LYS A 98 -12.57 -18.96 4.10
C LYS A 98 -13.74 -17.96 4.16
N ARG A 99 -14.12 -17.47 5.35
CA ARG A 99 -15.14 -16.48 5.60
C ARG A 99 -14.71 -15.13 5.03
N LYS A 100 -15.22 -14.86 3.83
CA LYS A 100 -15.48 -13.53 3.27
C LYS A 100 -14.22 -12.67 3.07
N ARG A 101 -13.48 -12.95 2.00
CA ARG A 101 -12.77 -11.90 1.23
C ARG A 101 -13.71 -10.83 0.64
N GLN A 102 -15.02 -10.90 0.93
CA GLN A 102 -16.08 -10.15 0.25
C GLN A 102 -16.42 -8.77 0.86
N ASP A 103 -15.90 -8.38 2.02
CA ASP A 103 -16.23 -7.07 2.65
C ASP A 103 -15.04 -6.36 3.33
N VAL A 104 -13.81 -6.86 3.15
CA VAL A 104 -12.63 -6.24 3.78
C VAL A 104 -11.90 -5.41 2.73
N SER A 105 -11.76 -4.10 2.97
CA SER A 105 -10.97 -3.24 2.10
C SER A 105 -9.50 -3.67 2.18
N THR A 106 -9.01 -4.32 1.12
CA THR A 106 -7.59 -4.69 0.94
C THR A 106 -6.64 -3.54 1.26
N HIS A 107 -7.08 -2.31 0.98
CA HIS A 107 -6.35 -1.10 1.31
C HIS A 107 -6.12 -0.96 2.83
N GLU A 108 -7.15 -1.08 3.66
CA GLU A 108 -7.07 -0.86 5.11
C GLU A 108 -6.13 -1.86 5.80
N VAL A 109 -6.14 -3.11 5.34
CA VAL A 109 -5.28 -4.17 5.89
C VAL A 109 -3.82 -3.93 5.51
N ALA A 110 -3.56 -3.62 4.23
CA ALA A 110 -2.23 -3.27 3.75
C ALA A 110 -1.69 -2.02 4.45
N LEU A 111 -2.55 -1.04 4.66
CA LEU A 111 -2.22 0.22 5.34
C LEU A 111 -1.85 -0.03 6.80
N TYR A 112 -2.63 -0.85 7.53
CA TYR A 112 -2.28 -1.23 8.89
C TYR A 112 -0.92 -1.92 8.95
N ALA A 113 -0.72 -2.98 8.16
CA ALA A 113 0.49 -3.78 8.19
C ALA A 113 1.74 -2.93 7.88
N CYS A 114 1.69 -2.17 6.78
CA CYS A 114 2.80 -1.33 6.35
C CYS A 114 3.09 -0.22 7.37
N LYS A 115 2.04 0.40 7.96
CA LYS A 115 2.21 1.39 9.03
C LYS A 115 2.95 0.81 10.24
N GLN A 116 2.53 -0.36 10.75
CA GLN A 116 3.19 -0.96 11.91
C GLN A 116 4.64 -1.31 11.61
N TYR A 117 4.92 -1.79 10.39
CA TYR A 117 6.28 -2.07 9.93
C TYR A 117 7.15 -0.81 9.89
N CYS A 118 6.65 0.28 9.30
CA CYS A 118 7.38 1.56 9.26
C CYS A 118 7.71 2.04 10.68
N LEU A 119 6.76 1.89 11.62
CA LEU A 119 6.93 2.24 13.03
C LEU A 119 7.80 1.26 13.84
N GLY A 120 8.33 0.19 13.23
CA GLY A 120 9.13 -0.83 13.91
C GLY A 120 8.36 -1.62 14.97
N LYS A 121 7.03 -1.74 14.82
CA LYS A 121 6.16 -2.42 15.79
C LYS A 121 5.91 -3.86 15.40
N LYS A 122 5.90 -4.73 16.41
CA LYS A 122 5.43 -6.11 16.30
C LYS A 122 3.90 -6.15 16.40
N VAL A 123 3.28 -7.10 15.71
CA VAL A 123 1.82 -7.32 15.74
C VAL A 123 1.53 -8.80 15.95
N LYS A 124 0.48 -9.10 16.71
CA LYS A 124 0.01 -10.50 16.89
C LYS A 124 -1.00 -10.93 15.82
N ARG A 125 -1.62 -9.95 15.14
CA ARG A 125 -2.59 -10.13 14.07
C ARG A 125 -2.71 -8.84 13.27
N LEU A 126 -3.20 -8.95 12.03
CA LEU A 126 -3.63 -7.78 11.27
C LEU A 126 -4.95 -7.25 11.82
N ASP A 127 -5.08 -5.93 11.80
CA ASP A 127 -6.32 -5.23 12.05
C ASP A 127 -6.64 -4.33 10.85
N ARG A 128 -7.81 -3.69 10.89
CA ARG A 128 -8.19 -2.65 9.95
C ARG A 128 -7.88 -1.29 10.55
N VAL A 129 -7.42 -0.38 9.70
CA VAL A 129 -7.36 1.03 10.05
C VAL A 129 -8.14 1.82 9.03
N LYS A 130 -8.91 2.80 9.52
CA LYS A 130 -9.41 3.86 8.66
C LYS A 130 -8.22 4.53 7.99
N ASP A 131 -8.46 5.02 6.79
CA ASP A 131 -7.44 5.70 6.00
C ASP A 131 -6.71 6.75 6.83
N ILE A 132 -5.38 6.70 6.80
CA ILE A 132 -4.52 7.42 7.72
C ILE A 132 -4.42 8.90 7.37
N PHE A 133 -4.96 9.31 6.23
CA PHE A 133 -5.32 10.67 5.93
C PHE A 133 -6.35 10.73 4.79
N LYS A 134 -7.27 11.70 4.89
CA LYS A 134 -7.98 12.20 3.72
C LYS A 134 -7.00 13.12 3.02
N TRP A 135 -6.67 12.89 1.76
CA TRP A 135 -6.12 13.97 0.97
C TRP A 135 -7.12 15.13 1.06
N ALA A 136 -6.67 16.30 1.47
CA ALA A 136 -7.55 17.45 1.50
C ALA A 136 -8.06 17.69 0.07
N GLU A 137 -9.36 17.96 -0.08
CA GLU A 137 -9.84 18.69 -1.25
C GLU A 137 -8.94 19.92 -1.40
N GLY A 138 -8.25 20.04 -2.54
CA GLY A 138 -7.24 21.08 -2.76
C GLY A 138 -5.85 20.70 -2.25
N TRP A 139 -5.18 19.79 -2.97
CA TRP A 139 -3.72 19.80 -3.06
C TRP A 139 -3.25 21.18 -3.56
N THR A 140 -3.06 22.14 -2.64
CA THR A 140 -2.31 23.37 -2.92
C THR A 140 -0.83 22.99 -2.91
N VAL A 141 -0.33 22.61 -4.08
CA VAL A 141 1.10 22.73 -4.37
C VAL A 141 1.39 24.24 -4.36
N SER A 142 2.05 24.71 -3.31
CA SER A 142 2.63 26.06 -3.25
C SER A 142 3.92 26.12 -4.05
#